data_AF-A0A2T4ARL5-F1
#
_entry.id   AF-A0A2T4ARL5-F1
#
_cell.length_a   1.000
_cell.length_b   1.000
_cell.length_c   1.000
_cell.angle_alpha   90.00
_cell.angle_beta   90.00
_cell.angle_gamma   90.00
#
_symmetry.space_group_name_H-M   'P 1'
#
loop_
_entity.id
_entity.type
_entity.pdbx_description
1 polymer ?
#
loop_
_entity_poly.entity_id
_entity_poly.type
_entity_poly.pdbx_seq_one_letter_code
_entity_poly.pdbx_strand_id
1 'polypeptide(L)'
;MSGTLIGPAVGPCIGGILVTYTSWRSIFWLQTALAGTGALGVFFLVPETIHRKAIDDLQDRSRKEKVIAILHMTNPIRVMRLFRYWNQVLVAFASSALVWNMYSLLTPIPYVLNPRFHLESPLVSGLFYLAPGSGYLLGTFFGGRWADRTVKLWIKKRNGVRIPEDRLRSAVPFMAILMPSCILVYGWAVDRAVGGIPVPVIMLFLQGVGQLFCFPSLNTYCLDVMPGRGAEVTAANYFVRYLAGCVATAVVLPAVENIGVGWFETISTGLVILSTIGVLATIRWGKEWRENIDAKKKGTASDESDEVTDVDDSQQQEEKVVDGEKPKETV
;
A
#
# COMPACT_ATOMS: atom_id res chain seq x y z
N MET A 1 12.13 7.15 3.05
CA MET A 1 11.12 7.39 2.00
C MET A 1 11.67 8.24 0.85
N SER A 2 12.52 9.26 1.10
CA SER A 2 13.02 10.13 0.01
C SER A 2 13.79 9.36 -1.09
N GLY A 3 14.65 8.41 -0.72
CA GLY A 3 15.42 7.62 -1.70
C GLY A 3 14.55 6.79 -2.66
N THR A 4 13.46 6.19 -2.18
CA THR A 4 12.54 5.40 -3.01
C THR A 4 11.67 6.25 -3.94
N LEU A 5 11.58 7.56 -3.70
CA LEU A 5 10.74 8.49 -4.46
C LEU A 5 11.54 9.28 -5.50
N ILE A 6 12.84 9.47 -5.27
CA ILE A 6 13.77 10.07 -6.26
C ILE A 6 13.96 9.12 -7.46
N GLY A 7 13.97 7.81 -7.23
CA GLY A 7 14.18 6.80 -8.28
C GLY A 7 13.22 6.95 -9.47
N PRO A 8 11.89 6.92 -9.26
CA PRO A 8 10.91 7.08 -10.35
C PRO A 8 10.97 8.43 -11.08
N ALA A 9 11.43 9.48 -10.41
CA ALA A 9 11.58 10.82 -10.99
C ALA A 9 12.79 10.90 -11.93
N VAL A 10 13.93 10.39 -11.46
CA VAL A 10 15.23 10.56 -12.11
C VAL A 10 15.51 9.42 -13.11
N GLY A 11 14.97 8.23 -12.85
CA GLY A 11 15.18 7.02 -13.65
C GLY A 11 14.83 7.20 -15.13
N PRO A 12 13.60 7.62 -15.48
CA PRO A 12 13.21 7.83 -16.87
C PRO A 12 14.01 8.93 -17.58
N CYS A 13 14.45 9.97 -16.85
CA CYS A 13 15.30 11.03 -17.39
C CYS A 13 16.69 10.48 -17.75
N ILE A 14 17.35 9.77 -16.82
CA ILE A 14 18.64 9.11 -17.09
C ILE A 14 18.50 8.06 -18.19
N GLY A 15 17.42 7.28 -18.17
CA GLY A 15 17.12 6.28 -19.21
C GLY A 15 16.95 6.90 -20.59
N GLY A 16 16.23 8.03 -20.68
CA GLY A 16 16.07 8.80 -21.92
C GLY A 16 17.39 9.34 -22.46
N ILE A 17 18.26 9.87 -21.59
CA ILE A 17 19.61 10.33 -21.97
C ILE A 17 20.45 9.15 -22.49
N LEU A 18 20.48 8.03 -21.75
CA LEU A 18 21.28 6.86 -22.12
C LEU A 18 20.85 6.25 -23.46
N VAL A 19 19.55 6.16 -23.73
CA VAL A 19 19.04 5.63 -25.02
C VAL A 19 19.29 6.59 -26.16
N THR A 20 19.38 7.89 -25.89
CA THR A 20 19.67 8.90 -26.93
C THR A 20 21.13 8.87 -27.37
N TYR A 21 22.07 8.67 -26.43
CA TYR A 21 23.52 8.73 -26.71
C TYR A 21 24.24 7.37 -26.71
N THR A 22 23.58 6.30 -26.28
CA THR A 22 24.19 4.97 -26.11
C THR A 22 23.17 3.86 -26.35
N SER A 23 23.62 2.60 -26.41
CA SER A 23 22.73 1.44 -26.49
C SER A 23 21.86 1.29 -25.23
N TRP A 24 20.61 0.85 -25.43
CA TRP A 24 19.68 0.46 -24.36
C TRP A 24 20.27 -0.53 -23.35
N ARG A 25 21.25 -1.36 -23.76
CA ARG A 25 21.96 -2.30 -22.89
C ARG A 25 22.66 -1.60 -21.72
N SER A 26 23.07 -0.34 -21.91
CA SER A 26 23.75 0.46 -20.90
C SER A 26 22.87 0.75 -19.69
N ILE A 27 21.54 0.76 -19.86
CA ILE A 27 20.58 0.90 -18.75
C ILE A 27 20.76 -0.28 -17.77
N PHE A 28 20.86 -1.50 -18.28
CA PHE A 28 21.03 -2.70 -17.46
C PHE A 28 22.38 -2.71 -16.73
N TRP A 29 23.45 -2.28 -17.41
CA TRP A 29 24.76 -2.13 -16.78
C TRP A 29 24.78 -1.05 -15.70
N LEU A 30 24.15 0.11 -15.93
CA LEU A 30 24.02 1.15 -14.91
C LEU A 30 23.22 0.64 -13.70
N GLN A 31 22.08 -0.02 -13.92
CA GLN A 31 21.28 -0.59 -12.84
C GLN A 31 22.05 -1.64 -12.05
N THR A 32 22.87 -2.46 -12.72
CA THR A 32 23.74 -3.45 -12.09
C THR A 32 24.83 -2.78 -11.25
N ALA A 33 25.48 -1.73 -11.76
CA ALA A 33 26.49 -0.98 -11.03
C ALA A 33 25.90 -0.28 -9.79
N LEU A 34 24.72 0.34 -9.91
CA LEU A 34 24.01 0.97 -8.79
C LEU A 34 23.60 -0.06 -7.73
N ALA A 35 23.05 -1.20 -8.14
CA ALA A 35 22.67 -2.29 -7.23
C ALA A 35 23.90 -2.89 -6.53
N GLY A 36 24.99 -3.14 -7.28
CA GLY A 36 26.25 -3.64 -6.74
C GLY A 36 26.88 -2.67 -5.74
N THR A 37 26.90 -1.36 -6.05
CA THR A 37 27.38 -0.32 -5.14
C THR A 37 26.54 -0.27 -3.87
N GLY A 38 25.20 -0.36 -4.00
CA GLY A 38 24.30 -0.45 -2.85
C GLY A 38 24.56 -1.69 -1.98
N ALA A 39 24.78 -2.85 -2.60
CA ALA A 39 25.08 -4.10 -1.90
C ALA A 39 26.42 -4.02 -1.14
N LEU A 40 27.46 -3.48 -1.78
CA LEU A 40 28.76 -3.24 -1.13
C LEU A 40 28.62 -2.22 0.02
N GLY A 41 27.86 -1.15 -0.19
CA GLY A 41 27.58 -0.15 0.84
C GLY A 41 26.89 -0.75 2.06
N VAL A 42 25.87 -1.61 1.85
CA VAL A 42 25.22 -2.33 2.96
C VAL A 42 26.21 -3.26 3.66
N PHE A 43 27.01 -4.01 2.90
CA PHE A 43 27.99 -4.96 3.47
C PHE A 43 29.06 -4.27 4.34
N PHE A 44 29.58 -3.12 3.91
CA PHE A 44 30.69 -2.44 4.59
C PHE A 44 30.27 -1.37 5.59
N LEU A 45 29.16 -0.65 5.37
CA LEU A 45 28.77 0.52 6.16
C LEU A 45 27.65 0.27 7.15
N VAL A 46 26.81 -0.76 6.94
CA VAL A 46 25.67 -1.04 7.82
C VAL A 46 26.06 -2.14 8.80
N PRO A 47 26.29 -1.82 10.09
CA PRO A 47 26.49 -2.85 11.10
C PRO A 47 25.21 -3.68 11.24
N GLU A 48 25.40 -4.97 11.53
CA GLU A 48 24.31 -5.93 11.74
C GLU A 48 23.29 -5.38 12.75
N THR A 49 22.11 -5.01 12.25
CA THR A 49 21.07 -4.29 13.01
C THR A 49 20.02 -5.22 13.62
N ILE A 50 20.16 -6.53 13.41
CA ILE A 50 19.22 -7.53 13.95
C ILE A 50 19.58 -7.86 15.40
N HIS A 51 18.78 -7.35 16.35
CA HIS A 51 19.01 -7.60 17.79
C HIS A 51 18.63 -9.02 18.25
N ARG A 52 17.76 -9.72 17.51
CA ARG A 52 17.35 -11.11 17.78
C ARG A 52 17.11 -11.80 16.45
N LYS A 53 17.85 -12.85 16.14
CA LYS A 53 17.59 -13.63 14.91
C LYS A 53 16.41 -14.54 15.20
N ALA A 54 15.43 -14.59 14.31
CA ALA A 54 14.33 -15.56 14.41
C ALA A 54 14.85 -17.02 14.46
N ILE A 55 16.09 -17.24 13.98
CA ILE A 55 16.82 -18.51 14.02
C ILE A 55 17.20 -18.90 15.46
N ASP A 56 17.43 -17.94 16.36
CA ASP A 56 17.79 -18.20 17.76
C ASP A 56 16.61 -18.84 18.51
N ASP A 57 15.37 -18.38 18.25
CA ASP A 57 14.14 -19.00 18.78
C ASP A 57 13.83 -20.38 18.17
N LEU A 58 14.56 -20.76 17.11
CA LEU A 58 14.46 -22.04 16.42
C LEU A 58 15.62 -22.98 16.76
N GLN A 59 16.63 -22.57 17.54
CA GLN A 59 17.81 -23.41 17.82
C GLN A 59 17.43 -24.69 18.57
N ASP A 60 16.55 -24.61 19.56
CA ASP A 60 16.17 -25.72 20.45
C ASP A 60 15.06 -26.63 19.91
N ARG A 61 14.49 -26.33 18.73
CA ARG A 61 13.38 -27.11 18.15
C ARG A 61 13.84 -28.27 17.27
N SER A 62 13.06 -29.34 17.21
CA SER A 62 13.34 -30.48 16.31
C SER A 62 13.30 -30.05 14.83
N ARG A 63 14.04 -30.72 13.92
CA ARG A 63 14.07 -30.38 12.47
C ARG A 63 12.67 -30.26 11.86
N LYS A 64 11.72 -31.12 12.27
CA LYS A 64 10.33 -31.06 11.80
C LYS A 64 9.60 -29.81 12.31
N GLU A 65 9.79 -29.47 13.58
CA GLU A 65 9.21 -28.27 14.20
C GLU A 65 9.81 -26.99 13.63
N LYS A 66 11.10 -26.97 13.27
CA LYS A 66 11.71 -25.84 12.56
C LYS A 66 11.06 -25.62 11.20
N VAL A 67 10.87 -26.68 10.42
CA VAL A 67 10.22 -26.60 9.10
C VAL A 67 8.76 -26.14 9.22
N ILE A 68 8.01 -26.70 10.17
CA ILE A 68 6.61 -26.29 10.42
C ILE A 68 6.54 -24.84 10.90
N ALA A 69 7.44 -24.40 11.79
CA ALA A 69 7.50 -23.02 12.26
C ALA A 69 7.84 -22.04 11.11
N ILE A 70 8.81 -22.37 10.25
CA ILE A 70 9.15 -21.56 9.07
C ILE A 70 7.97 -21.51 8.10
N LEU A 71 7.31 -22.64 7.83
CA LEU A 71 6.09 -22.70 7.02
C LEU A 71 4.98 -21.84 7.61
N HIS A 72 4.81 -21.85 8.93
CA HIS A 72 3.79 -21.07 9.63
C HIS A 72 4.11 -19.57 9.63
N MET A 73 5.38 -19.18 9.73
CA MET A 73 5.85 -17.79 9.62
C MET A 73 5.71 -17.25 8.19
N THR A 74 5.86 -18.12 7.18
CA THR A 74 5.75 -17.75 5.75
C THR A 74 4.33 -17.92 5.20
N ASN A 75 3.36 -18.31 6.04
CA ASN A 75 2.02 -18.66 5.59
C ASN A 75 1.23 -17.42 5.08
N PRO A 76 0.89 -17.34 3.77
CA PRO A 76 0.19 -16.19 3.18
C PRO A 76 -1.28 -16.09 3.61
N ILE A 77 -1.86 -17.15 4.17
CA ILE A 77 -3.26 -17.15 4.64
C ILE A 77 -3.47 -16.13 5.76
N ARG A 78 -2.44 -15.85 6.57
CA ARG A 78 -2.50 -14.84 7.62
C ARG A 78 -2.80 -13.46 7.05
N VAL A 79 -2.17 -13.13 5.93
CA VAL A 79 -2.36 -11.89 5.16
C VAL A 79 -3.76 -11.86 4.55
N MET A 80 -4.21 -12.97 3.94
CA MET A 80 -5.55 -13.07 3.35
C MET A 80 -6.67 -12.88 4.39
N ARG A 81 -6.47 -13.36 5.62
CA ARG A 81 -7.43 -13.21 6.71
C ARG A 81 -7.65 -11.74 7.11
N LEU A 82 -6.72 -10.83 6.81
CA LEU A 82 -6.90 -9.40 7.07
C LEU A 82 -7.97 -8.77 6.18
N PHE A 83 -8.28 -9.34 5.01
CA PHE A 83 -9.36 -8.83 4.16
C PHE A 83 -10.75 -9.00 4.77
N ARG A 84 -10.88 -9.74 5.88
CA ARG A 84 -12.12 -9.78 6.67
C ARG A 84 -12.42 -8.44 7.35
N TYR A 85 -11.41 -7.62 7.59
CA TYR A 85 -11.53 -6.29 8.16
C TYR A 85 -11.86 -5.26 7.07
N TRP A 86 -13.13 -4.86 6.98
CA TRP A 86 -13.62 -3.99 5.91
C TRP A 86 -12.93 -2.62 5.89
N ASN A 87 -12.58 -2.08 7.05
CA ASN A 87 -11.77 -0.86 7.17
C ASN A 87 -10.39 -1.00 6.50
N GLN A 88 -9.76 -2.17 6.56
CA GLN A 88 -8.49 -2.44 5.90
C GLN A 88 -8.66 -2.61 4.39
N VAL A 89 -9.74 -3.25 3.94
CA VAL A 89 -10.08 -3.40 2.51
C VAL A 89 -10.28 -2.04 1.86
N LEU A 90 -11.07 -1.16 2.48
CA LEU A 90 -11.36 0.16 1.91
C LEU A 90 -10.11 1.05 1.84
N VAL A 91 -9.23 0.99 2.84
CA VAL A 91 -7.96 1.75 2.82
C VAL A 91 -6.96 1.14 1.83
N ALA A 92 -6.91 -0.19 1.70
CA ALA A 92 -6.12 -0.84 0.67
C ALA A 92 -6.63 -0.47 -0.73
N PHE A 93 -7.95 -0.41 -0.94
CA PHE A 93 -8.58 0.04 -2.18
C PHE A 93 -8.24 1.50 -2.48
N ALA A 94 -8.35 2.39 -1.49
CA ALA A 94 -7.91 3.79 -1.59
C ALA A 94 -6.45 3.90 -1.99
N SER A 95 -5.58 3.15 -1.34
CA SER A 95 -4.17 3.16 -1.71
C SER A 95 -3.91 2.58 -3.10
N SER A 96 -4.71 1.62 -3.54
CA SER A 96 -4.61 0.97 -4.84
C SER A 96 -5.09 1.91 -5.95
N ALA A 97 -6.15 2.68 -5.71
CA ALA A 97 -6.64 3.74 -6.60
C ALA A 97 -5.57 4.80 -6.90
N LEU A 98 -4.80 5.20 -5.88
CA LEU A 98 -3.70 6.14 -6.04
C LEU A 98 -2.57 5.57 -6.90
N VAL A 99 -2.24 4.29 -6.73
CA VAL A 99 -1.22 3.62 -7.54
C VAL A 99 -1.70 3.32 -8.95
N TRP A 100 -2.97 2.97 -9.12
CA TRP A 100 -3.61 2.90 -10.42
C TRP A 100 -3.41 4.21 -11.18
N ASN A 101 -3.76 5.33 -10.56
CA ASN A 101 -3.62 6.65 -11.18
C ASN A 101 -2.16 7.02 -11.49
N MET A 102 -1.23 6.66 -10.60
CA MET A 102 0.20 6.86 -10.84
C MET A 102 0.67 6.15 -12.12
N TYR A 103 0.35 4.87 -12.26
CA TYR A 103 0.78 4.08 -13.42
C TYR A 103 -0.04 4.39 -14.67
N SER A 104 -1.31 4.77 -14.53
CA SER A 104 -2.17 5.21 -15.64
C SER A 104 -1.59 6.45 -16.34
N LEU A 105 -0.92 7.32 -15.59
CA LEU A 105 -0.36 8.55 -16.15
C LEU A 105 1.10 8.43 -16.54
N LEU A 106 1.93 7.74 -15.75
CA LEU A 106 3.36 7.62 -16.02
C LEU A 106 3.69 6.64 -17.16
N THR A 107 2.91 5.57 -17.33
CA THR A 107 3.18 4.54 -18.34
C THR A 107 3.03 5.06 -19.77
N PRO A 108 1.91 5.71 -20.14
CA PRO A 108 1.68 6.08 -21.53
C PRO A 108 2.31 7.43 -21.90
N ILE A 109 3.10 8.10 -21.03
CA ILE A 109 3.68 9.42 -21.33
C ILE A 109 4.32 9.48 -22.73
N PRO A 110 5.23 8.57 -23.12
CA PRO A 110 5.84 8.64 -24.44
C PRO A 110 4.84 8.37 -25.57
N TYR A 111 3.92 7.43 -25.36
CA TYR A 111 2.91 7.04 -26.36
C TYR A 111 1.85 8.11 -26.58
N VAL A 112 1.49 8.86 -25.54
CA VAL A 112 0.43 9.86 -25.57
C VAL A 112 0.98 11.24 -25.89
N LEU A 113 2.13 11.62 -25.33
CA LEU A 113 2.68 12.96 -25.49
C LEU A 113 3.58 13.10 -26.73
N ASN A 114 4.35 12.07 -27.12
CA ASN A 114 5.28 12.23 -28.25
C ASN A 114 4.56 12.49 -29.58
N PRO A 115 3.49 11.75 -29.95
CA PRO A 115 2.77 12.02 -31.19
C PRO A 115 2.02 13.36 -31.18
N ARG A 116 1.51 13.77 -30.01
CA ARG A 116 0.69 14.99 -29.86
C ARG A 116 1.50 16.28 -29.80
N PHE A 117 2.70 16.22 -29.24
CA PHE A 117 3.60 17.38 -29.14
C PHE A 117 4.78 17.33 -30.12
N HIS A 118 4.77 16.40 -31.07
CA HIS A 118 5.85 16.20 -32.05
C HIS A 118 7.24 16.09 -31.39
N LEU A 119 7.32 15.31 -30.29
CA LEU A 119 8.57 15.13 -29.55
C LEU A 119 9.41 14.06 -30.26
N GLU A 120 10.38 14.49 -31.06
CA GLU A 120 11.25 13.59 -31.85
C GLU A 120 12.34 12.91 -31.01
N SER A 121 12.66 13.46 -29.83
CA SER A 121 13.74 12.95 -28.98
C SER A 121 13.21 12.24 -27.71
N PRO A 122 13.67 11.00 -27.43
CA PRO A 122 13.38 10.31 -26.17
C PRO A 122 13.80 11.10 -24.92
N LEU A 123 14.84 11.94 -25.04
CA LEU A 123 15.30 12.80 -23.95
C LEU A 123 14.20 13.77 -23.51
N VAL A 124 13.51 14.39 -24.46
CA VAL A 124 12.47 15.38 -24.16
C VAL A 124 11.26 14.71 -23.52
N SER A 125 10.90 13.49 -23.96
CA SER A 125 9.87 12.67 -23.32
C SER A 125 10.23 12.32 -21.87
N GLY A 126 11.50 11.99 -21.60
CA GLY A 126 12.02 11.70 -20.27
C GLY A 126 11.89 12.88 -19.29
N LEU A 127 11.93 14.13 -19.77
CA LEU A 127 11.78 15.32 -18.93
C LEU A 127 10.39 15.45 -18.29
N PHE A 128 9.34 14.90 -18.92
CA PHE A 128 7.98 14.95 -18.35
C PHE A 128 7.87 14.18 -17.03
N TYR A 129 8.74 13.20 -16.78
CA TYR A 129 8.80 12.45 -15.52
C TYR A 129 9.38 13.27 -14.34
N LEU A 130 10.09 14.36 -14.63
CA LEU A 130 10.60 15.28 -13.60
C LEU A 130 9.46 16.08 -12.94
N ALA A 131 8.37 16.33 -13.65
CA ALA A 131 7.21 17.05 -13.12
C ALA A 131 6.53 16.30 -11.95
N PRO A 132 6.04 15.06 -12.12
CA PRO A 132 5.50 14.29 -11.00
C PRO A 132 6.57 13.98 -9.96
N GLY A 133 7.81 13.74 -10.40
CA GLY A 133 8.97 13.51 -9.53
C GLY A 133 9.29 14.64 -8.54
N SER A 134 9.30 15.89 -9.02
CA SER A 134 9.47 17.06 -8.18
C SER A 134 8.26 17.29 -7.25
N GLY A 135 7.06 16.94 -7.70
CA GLY A 135 5.86 16.87 -6.85
C GLY A 135 6.03 15.88 -5.69
N TYR A 136 6.59 14.70 -5.95
CA TYR A 136 6.94 13.73 -4.91
C TYR A 136 8.02 14.25 -3.95
N LEU A 137 9.01 15.00 -4.43
CA LEU A 137 9.99 15.59 -3.52
C LEU A 137 9.32 16.58 -2.55
N LEU A 138 8.51 17.49 -3.08
CA LEU A 138 7.78 18.47 -2.27
C LEU A 138 6.83 17.76 -1.29
N GLY A 139 6.03 16.80 -1.76
CA GLY A 139 5.13 16.03 -0.92
C GLY A 139 5.82 15.28 0.21
N THR A 140 7.07 14.84 0.03
CA THR A 140 7.83 14.14 1.08
C THR A 140 8.18 15.05 2.24
N PHE A 141 8.60 16.29 1.97
CA PHE A 141 8.99 17.24 3.02
C PHE A 141 7.78 17.79 3.80
N PHE A 142 6.66 18.02 3.11
CA PHE A 142 5.49 18.68 3.71
C PHE A 142 4.38 17.71 4.14
N GLY A 143 4.18 16.59 3.42
CA GLY A 143 3.07 15.67 3.62
C GLY A 143 3.04 15.02 5.00
N GLY A 144 4.20 14.60 5.52
CA GLY A 144 4.30 14.04 6.87
C GLY A 144 3.93 15.07 7.95
N ARG A 145 4.47 16.29 7.84
CA ARG A 145 4.17 17.40 8.78
C ARG A 145 2.69 17.78 8.74
N TRP A 146 2.08 17.74 7.55
CA TRP A 146 0.65 17.98 7.37
C TRP A 146 -0.22 16.91 8.05
N ALA A 147 0.11 15.63 7.83
CA ALA A 147 -0.59 14.52 8.47
C ALA A 147 -0.53 14.63 10.00
N ASP A 148 0.66 14.88 10.55
CA ASP A 148 0.86 15.04 11.99
C ASP A 148 0.13 16.26 12.55
N ARG A 149 0.15 17.39 11.84
CA ARG A 149 -0.58 18.60 12.23
C ARG A 149 -2.08 18.33 12.29
N THR A 150 -2.63 17.65 11.30
CA THR A 150 -4.05 17.31 11.23
C THR A 150 -4.47 16.43 12.40
N VAL A 151 -3.70 15.39 12.70
CA VAL A 151 -3.95 14.50 13.85
C VAL A 151 -3.93 15.28 15.16
N LYS A 152 -2.92 16.13 15.38
CA LYS A 152 -2.83 16.97 16.60
C LYS A 152 -4.03 17.91 16.77
N LEU A 153 -4.54 18.48 15.68
CA LEU A 153 -5.72 19.35 15.72
C LEU A 153 -6.98 18.58 16.15
N TRP A 154 -7.17 17.36 15.63
CA TRP A 154 -8.32 16.53 15.97
C TRP A 154 -8.24 15.96 17.39
N ILE A 155 -7.05 15.60 17.87
CA ILE A 155 -6.83 15.21 19.27
C ILE A 155 -7.21 16.36 20.22
N LYS A 156 -6.79 17.60 19.90
CA LYS A 156 -7.17 18.78 20.69
C LYS A 156 -8.67 19.02 20.71
N LYS A 157 -9.36 18.86 19.58
CA LYS A 157 -10.82 18.99 19.48
C LYS A 157 -11.58 17.91 20.28
N ARG A 158 -10.94 16.80 20.63
CA ARG A 158 -11.54 15.66 21.33
C ARG A 158 -10.98 15.49 22.75
N ASN A 159 -10.48 16.56 23.37
CA ASN A 159 -9.93 16.55 24.74
C ASN A 159 -8.88 15.45 24.97
N GLY A 160 -8.03 15.16 23.98
CA GLY A 160 -6.89 14.24 24.14
C GLY A 160 -7.10 12.81 23.65
N VAL A 161 -8.32 12.44 23.21
CA VAL A 161 -8.56 11.07 22.71
C VAL A 161 -7.97 10.90 21.30
N ARG A 162 -7.01 9.98 21.16
CA ARG A 162 -6.39 9.64 19.88
C ARG A 162 -7.17 8.54 19.17
N ILE A 163 -7.59 8.82 17.94
CA ILE A 163 -8.33 7.88 17.08
C ILE A 163 -7.54 7.70 15.78
N PRO A 164 -7.20 6.46 15.36
CA PRO A 164 -6.42 6.20 14.13
C PRO A 164 -7.00 6.87 12.88
N GLU A 165 -8.33 6.95 12.78
CA GLU A 165 -9.10 7.51 11.68
C GLU A 165 -8.81 9.01 11.43
N ASP A 166 -8.26 9.73 12.41
CA ASP A 166 -7.88 11.14 12.25
C ASP A 166 -6.76 11.33 11.22
N ARG A 167 -5.93 10.29 10.98
CA ARG A 167 -4.93 10.30 9.90
C ARG A 167 -5.58 10.34 8.53
N LEU A 168 -6.63 9.56 8.31
CA LEU A 168 -7.33 9.49 7.03
C LEU A 168 -7.94 10.83 6.64
N ARG A 169 -8.40 11.62 7.63
CA ARG A 169 -8.94 12.97 7.41
C ARG A 169 -7.93 13.93 6.78
N SER A 170 -6.64 13.70 6.95
CA SER A 170 -5.59 14.53 6.31
C SER A 170 -5.46 14.28 4.81
N ALA A 171 -5.83 13.08 4.34
CA ALA A 171 -5.76 12.68 2.94
C ALA A 171 -7.02 13.05 2.14
N VAL A 172 -8.19 13.09 2.80
CA VAL A 172 -9.49 13.34 2.16
C VAL A 172 -9.51 14.60 1.27
N PRO A 173 -9.02 15.79 1.69
CA PRO A 173 -9.07 16.97 0.82
C PRO A 173 -8.31 16.80 -0.50
N PHE A 174 -7.17 16.09 -0.45
CA PHE A 174 -6.34 15.83 -1.63
C PHE A 174 -6.96 14.77 -2.53
N MET A 175 -7.52 13.71 -1.95
CA MET A 175 -8.19 12.65 -2.71
C MET A 175 -9.53 13.10 -3.31
N ALA A 176 -10.27 13.97 -2.62
CA ALA A 176 -11.60 14.41 -3.05
C ALA A 176 -11.56 15.53 -4.10
N ILE A 177 -10.59 16.44 -4.00
CA ILE A 177 -10.58 17.67 -4.80
C ILE A 177 -9.34 17.73 -5.69
N LEU A 178 -8.14 17.75 -5.10
CA LEU A 178 -6.92 18.01 -5.84
C LEU A 178 -6.66 16.93 -6.89
N MET A 179 -6.76 15.65 -6.52
CA MET A 179 -6.47 14.55 -7.45
C MET A 179 -7.48 14.46 -8.60
N PRO A 180 -8.81 14.38 -8.35
CA PRO A 180 -9.81 14.39 -9.42
C PRO A 180 -9.68 15.58 -10.37
N SER A 181 -9.47 16.78 -9.84
CA SER A 181 -9.32 17.97 -10.68
C SER A 181 -8.07 17.90 -11.57
N CYS A 182 -6.93 17.48 -11.03
CA CYS A 182 -5.69 17.35 -11.80
C CYS A 182 -5.81 16.27 -12.90
N ILE A 183 -6.44 15.14 -12.58
CA ILE A 183 -6.61 14.01 -13.51
C ILE A 183 -7.55 14.40 -14.66
N LEU A 184 -8.68 15.04 -14.36
CA LEU A 184 -9.63 15.48 -15.39
C LEU A 184 -9.04 16.57 -16.28
N VAL A 185 -8.39 17.57 -15.69
CA VAL A 185 -7.75 18.64 -16.46
C VAL A 185 -6.64 18.06 -17.34
N TYR A 186 -5.80 17.16 -16.82
CA TYR A 186 -4.80 16.47 -17.61
C TYR A 186 -5.43 15.67 -18.76
N GLY A 187 -6.39 14.79 -18.46
CA GLY A 187 -6.99 13.89 -19.43
C GLY A 187 -7.62 14.62 -20.59
N TRP A 188 -8.43 15.64 -20.32
CA TRP A 188 -9.12 16.41 -21.36
C TRP A 188 -8.23 17.43 -22.05
N ALA A 189 -7.26 18.04 -21.36
CA ALA A 189 -6.29 18.93 -21.99
C ALA A 189 -5.44 18.18 -23.02
N VAL A 190 -4.95 16.99 -22.63
CA VAL A 190 -4.20 16.12 -23.53
C VAL A 190 -5.09 15.65 -24.67
N ASP A 191 -6.31 15.17 -24.39
CA ASP A 191 -7.21 14.62 -25.40
C ASP A 191 -7.64 15.65 -26.46
N ARG A 192 -7.97 16.86 -26.04
CA ARG A 192 -8.37 17.98 -26.92
C ARG A 192 -7.19 18.78 -27.49
N ALA A 193 -5.96 18.43 -27.13
CA ALA A 193 -4.75 19.18 -27.47
C ALA A 193 -4.81 20.68 -27.06
N VAL A 194 -5.39 20.96 -25.90
CA VAL A 194 -5.57 22.33 -25.36
C VAL A 194 -4.54 22.60 -24.26
N GLY A 195 -3.94 23.79 -24.27
CA GLY A 195 -3.04 24.26 -23.20
C GLY A 195 -1.56 23.93 -23.39
N GLY A 196 -1.19 23.28 -24.50
CA GLY A 196 0.20 22.99 -24.84
C GLY A 196 0.91 22.09 -23.82
N ILE A 197 2.24 22.11 -23.82
CA ILE A 197 3.09 21.38 -22.86
C ILE A 197 2.91 21.83 -21.39
N PRO A 198 2.69 23.13 -21.07
CA PRO A 198 2.63 23.57 -19.68
C PRO A 198 1.49 22.95 -18.86
N VAL A 199 0.30 22.79 -19.44
CA VAL A 199 -0.87 22.29 -18.70
C VAL A 199 -0.66 20.84 -18.19
N PRO A 200 -0.28 19.87 -19.04
CA PRO A 200 0.06 18.52 -18.60
C PRO A 200 1.16 18.49 -17.52
N VAL A 201 2.22 19.30 -17.69
CA VAL A 201 3.34 19.37 -16.75
C VAL A 201 2.90 19.85 -15.37
N ILE A 202 2.10 20.92 -15.30
CA ILE A 202 1.58 21.45 -14.03
C ILE A 202 0.65 20.43 -13.37
N MET A 203 -0.22 19.77 -14.13
CA MET A 203 -1.14 18.77 -13.57
C MET A 203 -0.40 17.53 -13.06
N LEU A 204 0.61 17.04 -13.77
CA LEU A 204 1.47 15.94 -13.30
C LEU A 204 2.21 16.31 -12.01
N PHE A 205 2.71 17.54 -11.90
CA PHE A 205 3.33 18.04 -10.68
C PHE A 205 2.34 18.08 -9.49
N LEU A 206 1.19 18.72 -9.68
CA LEU A 206 0.18 18.87 -8.62
C LEU A 206 -0.37 17.52 -8.16
N GLN A 207 -0.55 16.58 -9.08
CA GLN A 207 -0.87 15.21 -8.74
C GLN A 207 0.23 14.56 -7.91
N GLY A 208 1.49 14.70 -8.31
CA GLY A 208 2.61 14.13 -7.57
C GLY A 208 2.64 14.62 -6.11
N VAL A 209 2.37 15.92 -5.91
CA VAL A 209 2.19 16.49 -4.57
C VAL A 209 1.01 15.83 -3.85
N GLY A 210 -0.19 15.84 -4.43
CA GLY A 210 -1.39 15.27 -3.80
C GLY A 210 -1.23 13.81 -3.40
N GLN A 211 -0.62 13.01 -4.26
CA GLN A 211 -0.38 11.59 -4.03
C GLN A 211 0.47 11.31 -2.78
N LEU A 212 1.50 12.13 -2.54
CA LEU A 212 2.34 12.00 -1.34
C LEU A 212 1.78 12.63 -0.07
N PHE A 213 0.77 13.48 -0.17
CA PHE A 213 0.00 13.85 1.01
C PHE A 213 -0.95 12.71 1.43
N CYS A 214 -1.36 11.84 0.51
CA CYS A 214 -2.26 10.73 0.77
C CYS A 214 -1.55 9.45 1.28
N PHE A 215 -0.45 9.02 0.64
CA PHE A 215 0.18 7.73 0.95
C PHE A 215 0.67 7.58 2.40
N PRO A 216 1.40 8.55 3.00
CA PRO A 216 1.83 8.43 4.38
C PRO A 216 0.65 8.22 5.32
N SER A 217 -0.44 8.95 5.11
CA SER A 217 -1.65 8.87 5.93
C SER A 217 -2.35 7.52 5.82
N LEU A 218 -2.50 6.98 4.60
CA LEU A 218 -3.09 5.65 4.38
C LEU A 218 -2.22 4.53 4.97
N ASN A 219 -0.90 4.57 4.73
CA ASN A 219 0.05 3.57 5.23
C ASN A 219 0.11 3.53 6.75
N THR A 220 0.19 4.72 7.36
CA THR A 220 0.28 4.82 8.83
C THR A 220 -1.05 4.48 9.50
N TYR A 221 -2.19 4.74 8.87
CA TYR A 221 -3.48 4.25 9.35
C TYR A 221 -3.51 2.72 9.41
N CYS A 222 -3.13 2.02 8.33
CA CYS A 222 -3.10 0.56 8.32
C CYS A 222 -2.31 -0.01 9.51
N LEU A 223 -1.14 0.57 9.80
CA LEU A 223 -0.30 0.16 10.94
C LEU A 223 -0.94 0.48 12.30
N ASP A 224 -1.55 1.66 12.46
CA ASP A 224 -2.16 2.10 13.72
C ASP A 224 -3.41 1.27 14.09
N VAL A 225 -4.08 0.64 13.12
CA VAL A 225 -5.34 -0.11 13.35
C VAL A 225 -5.09 -1.51 13.91
N MET A 226 -3.94 -2.11 13.58
CA MET A 226 -3.61 -3.51 13.87
C MET A 226 -2.26 -3.64 14.59
N PRO A 227 -2.16 -3.16 15.85
CA PRO A 227 -0.94 -3.26 16.64
C PRO A 227 -0.50 -4.73 16.79
N GLY A 228 0.80 -4.99 16.67
CA GLY A 228 1.37 -6.34 16.73
C GLY A 228 1.33 -7.15 15.42
N ARG A 229 0.55 -6.73 14.41
CA ARG A 229 0.45 -7.41 13.09
C ARG A 229 0.90 -6.54 11.90
N GLY A 230 1.72 -5.52 12.16
CA GLY A 230 2.10 -4.51 11.18
C GLY A 230 2.74 -5.06 9.89
N ALA A 231 3.53 -6.14 9.99
CA ALA A 231 4.14 -6.78 8.82
C ALA A 231 3.08 -7.39 7.88
N GLU A 232 2.12 -8.14 8.42
CA GLU A 232 1.03 -8.78 7.64
C GLU A 232 0.12 -7.72 7.00
N VAL A 233 -0.17 -6.65 7.73
CA VAL A 233 -0.98 -5.52 7.26
C VAL A 233 -0.31 -4.81 6.10
N THR A 234 0.99 -4.53 6.22
CA THR A 234 1.75 -3.85 5.17
C THR A 234 1.86 -4.72 3.93
N ALA A 235 2.10 -6.02 4.11
CA ALA A 235 2.13 -6.98 3.01
C ALA A 235 0.78 -7.06 2.27
N ALA A 236 -0.34 -7.15 3.00
CA ALA A 236 -1.68 -7.15 2.39
C ALA A 236 -1.93 -5.88 1.56
N ASN A 237 -1.62 -4.73 2.15
CA ASN A 237 -1.83 -3.43 1.51
C ASN A 237 -0.96 -3.28 0.25
N TYR A 238 0.31 -3.67 0.31
CA TYR A 238 1.22 -3.60 -0.84
C TYR A 238 0.85 -4.61 -1.93
N PHE A 239 0.38 -5.80 -1.57
CA PHE A 239 -0.09 -6.79 -2.53
C PHE A 239 -1.23 -6.24 -3.39
N VAL A 240 -2.31 -5.73 -2.78
CA VAL A 240 -3.46 -5.18 -3.55
C VAL A 240 -3.04 -3.94 -4.33
N ARG A 241 -2.23 -3.07 -3.72
CA ARG A 241 -1.72 -1.85 -4.34
C ARG A 241 -0.96 -2.12 -5.63
N TYR A 242 0.02 -3.01 -5.59
CA TYR A 242 0.85 -3.30 -6.76
C TYR A 242 0.13 -4.18 -7.77
N LEU A 243 -0.83 -5.00 -7.34
CA LEU A 243 -1.74 -5.68 -8.25
C LEU A 243 -2.54 -4.65 -9.07
N ALA A 244 -3.08 -3.61 -8.44
CA ALA A 244 -3.77 -2.53 -9.16
C ALA A 244 -2.83 -1.77 -10.11
N GLY A 245 -1.58 -1.52 -9.71
CA GLY A 245 -0.57 -0.93 -10.60
C GLY A 245 -0.24 -1.80 -11.81
N CYS A 246 -0.15 -3.12 -11.63
CA CYS A 246 0.03 -4.10 -12.70
C CYS A 246 -1.14 -4.04 -13.69
N VAL A 247 -2.38 -4.10 -13.20
CA VAL A 247 -3.58 -4.01 -14.06
C VAL A 247 -3.65 -2.66 -14.77
N ALA A 248 -3.37 -1.55 -14.07
CA ALA A 248 -3.36 -0.21 -14.67
C ALA A 248 -2.37 -0.12 -15.85
N THR A 249 -1.15 -0.62 -15.64
CA THR A 249 -0.08 -0.63 -16.66
C THR A 249 -0.46 -1.50 -17.86
N ALA A 250 -1.13 -2.64 -17.64
CA ALA A 250 -1.56 -3.53 -18.70
C ALA A 250 -2.75 -2.97 -19.51
N VAL A 251 -3.68 -2.28 -18.85
CA VAL A 251 -4.93 -1.79 -19.47
C VAL A 251 -4.79 -0.41 -20.11
N VAL A 252 -3.87 0.43 -19.64
CA VAL A 252 -3.80 1.84 -20.07
C VAL A 252 -3.61 2.02 -21.57
N LEU A 253 -2.65 1.32 -22.19
CA LEU A 253 -2.38 1.46 -23.63
C LEU A 253 -3.59 1.02 -24.49
N PRO A 254 -4.13 -0.19 -24.36
CA PRO A 254 -5.28 -0.61 -25.16
C PRO A 254 -6.54 0.22 -24.85
N ALA A 255 -6.72 0.70 -23.62
CA ALA A 255 -7.83 1.59 -23.29
C ALA A 255 -7.68 2.94 -23.99
N VAL A 256 -6.50 3.56 -23.91
CA VAL A 256 -6.23 4.86 -24.54
C VAL A 256 -6.41 4.81 -26.06
N GLU A 257 -6.02 3.71 -26.71
CA GLU A 257 -6.21 3.53 -28.16
C GLU A 257 -7.69 3.42 -28.58
N ASN A 258 -8.55 2.82 -27.74
CA ASN A 258 -9.95 2.57 -28.07
C ASN A 258 -10.91 3.69 -27.63
N ILE A 259 -10.74 4.23 -26.41
CA ILE A 259 -11.66 5.22 -25.82
C ILE A 259 -11.06 6.63 -25.71
N GLY A 260 -9.77 6.78 -26.00
CA GLY A 260 -9.05 8.04 -25.84
C GLY A 260 -8.59 8.32 -24.41
N VAL A 261 -7.67 9.27 -24.28
CA VAL A 261 -7.03 9.62 -22.98
C VAL A 261 -8.03 10.28 -22.04
N GLY A 262 -8.90 11.16 -22.56
CA GLY A 262 -9.85 11.92 -21.75
C GLY A 262 -10.84 11.03 -21.02
N TRP A 263 -11.46 10.08 -21.72
CA TRP A 263 -12.42 9.14 -21.12
C TRP A 263 -11.75 8.16 -20.16
N PHE A 264 -10.56 7.64 -20.50
CA PHE A 264 -9.83 6.74 -19.61
C PHE A 264 -9.45 7.42 -18.28
N GLU A 265 -8.98 8.66 -18.32
CA GLU A 265 -8.67 9.43 -17.11
C GLU A 265 -9.93 9.88 -16.35
N THR A 266 -11.06 10.05 -17.04
CA THR A 266 -12.37 10.28 -16.39
C THR A 266 -12.83 9.05 -15.60
N ILE A 267 -12.64 7.83 -16.13
CA ILE A 267 -12.93 6.58 -15.41
C ILE A 267 -11.99 6.45 -14.20
N SER A 268 -10.70 6.73 -14.38
CA SER A 268 -9.72 6.73 -13.29
C SER A 268 -10.06 7.74 -12.19
N THR A 269 -10.60 8.90 -12.57
CA THR A 269 -11.13 9.89 -11.61
C THR A 269 -12.31 9.33 -10.81
N GLY A 270 -13.25 8.66 -11.48
CA GLY A 270 -14.37 7.98 -10.81
C GLY A 270 -13.89 6.95 -9.78
N LEU A 271 -12.84 6.20 -10.10
CA LEU A 271 -12.22 5.24 -9.18
C LEU A 271 -11.61 5.94 -7.95
N VAL A 272 -10.91 7.07 -8.13
CA VAL A 272 -10.37 7.88 -7.02
C VAL A 272 -11.49 8.43 -6.14
N ILE A 273 -12.57 8.96 -6.72
CA ILE A 273 -13.74 9.47 -5.98
C ILE A 273 -14.41 8.34 -5.19
N LEU A 274 -14.65 7.18 -5.82
CA LEU A 274 -15.22 6.01 -5.15
C LEU A 274 -14.34 5.57 -3.98
N SER A 275 -13.03 5.57 -4.17
CA SER A 275 -12.07 5.24 -3.12
C SER A 275 -12.08 6.25 -1.98
N THR A 276 -12.32 7.54 -2.29
CA THR A 276 -12.48 8.61 -1.30
C THR A 276 -13.74 8.42 -0.46
N ILE A 277 -14.85 8.01 -1.09
CA ILE A 277 -16.08 7.64 -0.38
C ILE A 277 -15.80 6.46 0.56
N GLY A 278 -15.01 5.47 0.13
CA GLY A 278 -14.55 4.37 1.00
C GLY A 278 -13.71 4.83 2.19
N VAL A 279 -12.82 5.81 2.00
CA VAL A 279 -12.07 6.43 3.10
C VAL A 279 -12.99 7.18 4.07
N LEU A 280 -13.95 7.95 3.55
CA LEU A 280 -14.95 8.65 4.37
C LEU A 280 -15.82 7.67 5.18
N ALA A 281 -16.24 6.57 4.55
CA ALA A 281 -16.97 5.50 5.23
C ALA A 281 -16.11 4.87 6.34
N THR A 282 -14.82 4.66 6.08
CA THR A 282 -13.86 4.17 7.10
C THR A 282 -13.69 5.18 8.25
N ILE A 283 -13.67 6.49 7.97
CA ILE A 283 -13.62 7.52 9.02
C ILE A 283 -14.88 7.50 9.89
N ARG A 284 -16.04 7.19 9.31
CA ARG A 284 -17.33 7.24 10.01
C ARG A 284 -17.69 5.95 10.77
N TRP A 285 -17.39 4.78 10.19
CA TRP A 285 -17.80 3.46 10.67
C TRP A 285 -16.62 2.51 10.97
N GLY A 286 -15.38 2.93 10.71
CA GLY A 286 -14.20 2.06 10.85
C GLY A 286 -13.96 1.54 12.26
N LYS A 287 -14.40 2.28 13.29
CA LYS A 287 -14.36 1.84 14.70
C LYS A 287 -15.35 0.70 14.94
N GLU A 288 -16.61 0.89 14.56
CA GLU A 288 -17.69 -0.09 14.75
C GLU A 288 -17.39 -1.41 14.02
N TRP A 289 -16.88 -1.35 12.78
CA TRP A 289 -16.52 -2.55 12.03
C TRP A 289 -15.40 -3.37 12.69
N ARG A 290 -14.44 -2.68 13.33
CA ARG A 290 -13.34 -3.35 14.02
C ARG A 290 -13.81 -4.01 15.31
N GLU A 291 -14.57 -3.27 16.11
CA GLU A 291 -15.14 -3.77 17.37
C GLU A 291 -16.05 -4.98 17.13
N ASN A 292 -16.87 -4.97 16.08
CA ASN A 292 -17.73 -6.10 15.72
C ASN A 292 -16.95 -7.37 15.34
N ILE A 293 -15.82 -7.24 14.64
CA ILE A 293 -14.99 -8.39 14.24
C ILE A 293 -14.21 -8.92 15.45
N ASP A 294 -13.69 -8.03 16.29
CA ASP A 294 -12.94 -8.42 17.48
C ASP A 294 -13.87 -9.02 18.54
N ALA A 295 -15.11 -8.53 18.66
CA ALA A 295 -16.15 -9.14 19.49
C ALA A 295 -16.52 -10.55 19.01
N LYS A 296 -16.71 -10.75 17.70
CA LYS A 296 -16.96 -12.08 17.13
C LYS A 296 -15.82 -13.06 17.41
N LYS A 297 -14.57 -12.61 17.33
CA LYS A 297 -13.41 -13.45 17.66
C LYS A 297 -13.34 -13.81 19.15
N LYS A 298 -13.67 -12.87 20.03
CA LYS A 298 -13.72 -13.16 21.47
C LYS A 298 -14.83 -14.16 21.80
N GLY A 299 -16.00 -14.03 21.17
CA GLY A 299 -17.10 -15.00 21.30
C GLY A 299 -16.74 -16.39 20.78
N THR A 300 -16.12 -16.50 19.60
CA THR A 300 -15.67 -17.81 19.10
C THR A 300 -14.55 -18.42 19.95
N ALA A 301 -13.65 -17.61 20.51
CA ALA A 301 -12.60 -18.10 21.38
C ALA A 301 -13.13 -18.52 22.77
N SER A 302 -14.20 -17.88 23.26
CA SER A 302 -14.90 -18.35 24.47
C SER A 302 -15.69 -19.63 24.20
N ASP A 303 -16.38 -19.72 23.06
CA ASP A 303 -17.12 -20.94 22.69
C ASP A 303 -16.15 -22.13 22.48
N GLU A 304 -14.98 -21.92 21.84
CA GLU A 304 -13.95 -22.96 21.70
C GLU A 304 -13.30 -23.32 23.04
N SER A 305 -13.13 -22.37 23.97
CA SER A 305 -12.63 -22.69 25.31
C SER A 305 -13.67 -23.45 26.13
N ASP A 306 -14.93 -23.06 26.04
CA ASP A 306 -16.03 -23.69 26.78
C ASP A 306 -16.28 -25.11 26.26
N GLU A 307 -16.23 -25.35 24.94
CA GLU A 307 -16.27 -26.71 24.36
C GLU A 307 -15.09 -27.59 24.80
N VAL A 308 -13.87 -27.04 24.88
CA VAL A 308 -12.70 -27.81 25.35
C VAL A 308 -12.81 -28.12 26.85
N THR A 309 -13.41 -27.23 27.64
CA THR A 309 -13.62 -27.43 29.08
C THR A 309 -14.71 -28.48 29.33
N ASP A 310 -15.82 -28.45 28.57
CA ASP A 310 -16.89 -29.44 28.65
C ASP A 310 -16.43 -30.84 28.21
N VAL A 311 -15.53 -30.95 27.24
CA VAL A 311 -14.94 -32.24 26.81
C VAL A 311 -14.00 -32.82 27.89
N ASP A 312 -13.24 -31.98 28.59
CA ASP A 312 -12.34 -32.43 29.68
C ASP A 312 -13.16 -32.86 30.92
N ASP A 313 -14.24 -32.13 31.25
CA ASP A 313 -15.14 -32.49 32.36
C ASP A 313 -15.95 -33.77 32.08
N SER A 314 -16.35 -34.00 30.83
CA SER A 314 -17.05 -35.24 30.45
C SER A 314 -16.13 -36.46 30.40
N GLN A 315 -14.87 -36.30 29.98
CA GLN A 315 -13.86 -37.36 30.08
C GLN A 315 -13.50 -37.69 31.54
N GLN A 316 -13.39 -36.69 32.42
CA GLN A 316 -13.17 -36.92 33.86
C GLN A 316 -14.38 -37.56 34.58
N GLN A 317 -15.61 -37.31 34.11
CA GLN A 317 -16.79 -38.01 34.62
C GLN A 317 -16.85 -39.46 34.14
N GLU A 318 -16.52 -39.76 32.88
CA GLU A 318 -16.42 -41.14 32.40
C GLU A 318 -15.35 -41.95 33.15
N GLU A 319 -14.17 -41.38 33.41
CA GLU A 319 -13.14 -42.06 34.22
C GLU A 319 -13.59 -42.37 35.66
N LYS A 320 -14.33 -41.46 36.30
CA LYS A 320 -14.88 -41.68 37.66
C LYS A 320 -16.00 -42.72 37.71
N VAL A 321 -16.79 -42.84 36.64
CA VAL A 321 -17.84 -43.87 36.54
C VAL A 321 -17.20 -45.26 36.34
N VAL A 322 -16.12 -45.35 35.56
CA VAL A 322 -15.40 -46.62 35.34
C VAL A 322 -14.67 -47.13 36.60
N ASP A 323 -14.13 -46.24 37.43
CA ASP A 323 -13.48 -46.64 38.70
C ASP A 323 -14.47 -46.90 39.86
N GLY A 324 -15.71 -46.41 39.75
CA GLY A 324 -16.77 -46.64 40.74
C GLY A 324 -17.43 -48.03 40.66
N GLU A 325 -17.24 -48.76 39.55
CA GLU A 325 -17.93 -50.03 39.26
C GLU A 325 -17.15 -51.30 39.63
N LYS A 326 -15.98 -51.22 40.27
CA LYS A 326 -15.27 -52.43 40.74
C LYS A 326 -15.95 -52.99 41.99
N PRO A 327 -16.56 -54.20 41.93
CA PRO A 327 -17.16 -54.81 43.11
C PRO A 327 -16.06 -55.24 44.09
N LYS A 328 -16.22 -54.84 45.36
CA LYS A 328 -15.37 -55.29 46.47
C LYS A 328 -15.53 -56.80 46.62
N GLU A 329 -14.54 -57.57 46.17
CA GLU A 329 -14.43 -58.98 46.51
C GLU A 329 -14.14 -59.13 48.00
N THR A 330 -15.10 -59.70 48.71
CA THR A 330 -14.98 -60.31 50.04
C THR A 330 -14.25 -61.64 49.94
N VAL A 331 -13.08 -61.77 50.56
CA VAL A 331 -12.66 -62.89 51.43
C VAL A 331 -11.62 -62.34 52.42
#